data_AF-A0A9D5GKN7-F1
#
_entry.id   AF-A0A9D5GKN7-F1
#
_cell.length_a   1.000
_cell.length_b   1.000
_cell.length_c   1.000
_cell.angle_alpha   90.00
_cell.angle_beta   90.00
_cell.angle_gamma   90.00
#
_symmetry.space_group_name_H-M   'P 1'
#
loop_
_entity.id
_entity.type
_entity.pdbx_description
1 polymer ?
#
loop_
_entity_poly.entity_id
_entity_poly.type
_entity_poly.pdbx_seq_one_letter_code
_entity_poly.pdbx_strand_id
1 'polypeptide(L)'
;MGGLPAADHITVLIMENQNYLAVANAGSSYVVSALKPMSAWFDQAYAVAHKSQPDYFALFAGTTEGLSGGGQATDACRPPGAPYQGDIAATAIASGLTFAAYVEDKIPGNACDYPKNDPAGTPYQVNRHTPWVNFSDVPASAIHEWPIQTVPDLSANITFLIPNQMDNSHDSSLAFGDSYLAAVVPGIVAYDASHNGLL
;
A
#
# COMPACT_ATOMS: atom_id res chain seq x y z
N MET A 1 13.50 10.96 -29.37
CA MET A 1 13.75 10.29 -28.09
C MET A 1 12.75 9.16 -28.01
N GLY A 2 13.20 7.91 -27.87
CA GLY A 2 12.28 6.82 -27.57
C GLY A 2 11.69 7.06 -26.18
N GLY A 3 10.37 7.05 -26.05
CA GLY A 3 9.72 7.14 -24.74
C GLY A 3 10.20 6.01 -23.83
N LEU A 4 10.14 6.24 -22.52
CA LEU A 4 10.27 5.15 -21.56
C LEU A 4 9.23 4.07 -21.91
N PRO A 5 9.56 2.77 -21.82
CA PRO A 5 8.55 1.72 -21.94
C PRO A 5 7.39 2.02 -20.99
N ALA A 6 6.16 2.00 -21.51
CA ALA A 6 4.96 2.13 -20.69
C ALA A 6 4.60 0.73 -20.17
N ALA A 7 4.51 0.60 -18.85
CA ALA A 7 3.96 -0.61 -18.24
C ALA A 7 2.45 -0.66 -18.49
N ASP A 8 1.94 -1.85 -18.77
CA ASP A 8 0.49 -2.08 -18.91
C ASP A 8 -0.20 -2.14 -17.54
N HIS A 9 0.55 -2.57 -16.52
CA HIS A 9 0.11 -2.73 -15.13
C HIS A 9 1.16 -2.18 -14.15
N ILE A 10 0.73 -1.41 -13.15
CA ILE A 10 1.56 -0.93 -12.05
C ILE A 10 0.98 -1.44 -10.74
N THR A 11 1.75 -2.22 -10.01
CA THR A 11 1.42 -2.71 -8.68
C THR A 11 2.16 -1.86 -7.64
N VAL A 12 1.47 -1.45 -6.58
CA VAL A 12 2.04 -0.70 -5.46
C VAL A 12 1.79 -1.49 -4.19
N LEU A 13 2.82 -2.19 -3.70
CA LEU A 13 2.78 -2.91 -2.42
C LEU A 13 3.42 -2.05 -1.33
N ILE A 14 2.68 -1.78 -0.26
CA ILE A 14 3.12 -0.86 0.80
C ILE A 14 3.39 -1.63 2.09
N MET A 15 4.66 -1.64 2.51
CA MET A 15 5.07 -2.05 3.86
C MET A 15 5.05 -0.84 4.80
N GLU A 16 5.04 -1.08 6.11
CA GLU A 16 4.94 0.00 7.09
C GLU A 16 6.32 0.53 7.56
N ASN A 17 6.30 1.69 8.20
CA ASN A 17 7.43 2.47 8.70
C ASN A 17 8.45 1.63 9.45
N GLN A 18 9.54 1.34 8.75
CA GLN A 18 10.73 0.73 9.30
C GLN A 18 11.92 1.65 9.13
N ASN A 19 12.90 1.53 10.03
CA ASN A 19 14.15 2.25 9.87
C ASN A 19 14.87 1.74 8.60
N TYR A 20 15.16 2.65 7.66
CA TYR A 20 15.83 2.30 6.40
C TYR A 20 17.13 1.50 6.61
N LEU A 21 17.98 1.90 7.56
CA LEU A 21 19.24 1.19 7.82
C LEU A 21 19.01 -0.20 8.43
N ALA A 22 17.93 -0.41 9.16
CA ALA A 22 17.57 -1.74 9.65
C ALA A 22 17.19 -2.68 8.49
N VAL A 23 16.39 -2.20 7.53
CA VAL A 23 16.02 -2.97 6.34
C VAL A 23 17.24 -3.19 5.43
N ALA A 24 17.95 -2.12 5.08
CA ALA A 24 19.06 -2.17 4.12
C ALA A 24 20.25 -3.03 4.59
N ASN A 25 20.44 -3.18 5.91
CA ASN A 25 21.50 -4.00 6.49
C ASN A 25 21.05 -5.42 6.88
N ALA A 26 19.78 -5.79 6.66
CA ALA A 26 19.29 -7.14 6.88
C ALA A 26 19.71 -8.07 5.74
N GLY A 27 21.01 -8.34 5.61
CA GLY A 27 21.63 -8.90 4.40
C GLY A 27 21.04 -10.22 3.86
N SER A 28 20.53 -11.10 4.74
CA SER A 28 19.89 -12.36 4.33
C SER A 28 18.37 -12.27 4.14
N SER A 29 17.78 -11.09 4.34
CA SER A 29 16.35 -10.87 4.10
C SER A 29 16.02 -11.03 2.61
N TYR A 30 14.80 -11.44 2.30
CA TYR A 30 14.31 -11.51 0.93
C TYR A 30 14.38 -10.14 0.22
N VAL A 31 14.03 -9.06 0.92
CA VAL A 31 14.15 -7.69 0.39
C VAL A 31 15.57 -7.39 -0.09
N VAL A 32 16.59 -7.67 0.73
CA VAL A 32 17.98 -7.32 0.39
C VAL A 32 18.62 -8.34 -0.55
N SER A 33 18.37 -9.63 -0.37
CA SER A 33 19.04 -10.70 -1.11
C SER A 33 18.41 -10.99 -2.47
N ALA A 34 17.10 -10.75 -2.65
CA ALA A 34 16.38 -11.05 -3.88
C ALA A 34 15.85 -9.80 -4.60
N LEU A 35 15.16 -8.88 -3.91
CA LEU A 35 14.52 -7.74 -4.57
C LEU A 35 15.50 -6.62 -4.92
N LYS A 36 16.36 -6.22 -3.98
CA LYS A 36 17.31 -5.12 -4.20
C LYS A 36 18.20 -5.30 -5.45
N PRO A 37 18.77 -6.48 -5.75
CA PRO A 37 19.60 -6.68 -6.94
C PRO A 37 18.87 -6.51 -8.28
N MET A 38 17.53 -6.60 -8.29
CA MET A 38 16.71 -6.55 -9.50
C MET A 38 15.78 -5.33 -9.57
N SER A 39 15.92 -4.37 -8.65
CA SER A 39 15.05 -3.20 -8.55
C SER A 39 15.82 -1.89 -8.65
N ALA A 40 15.10 -0.81 -8.96
CA ALA A 40 15.57 0.52 -8.65
C ALA A 40 15.45 0.75 -7.13
N TRP A 41 16.60 0.91 -6.46
CA TRP A 41 16.65 1.05 -5.01
C TRP A 41 16.84 2.52 -4.61
N PHE A 42 15.80 3.12 -4.03
CA PHE A 42 15.83 4.52 -3.60
C PHE A 42 16.32 4.62 -2.15
N ASP A 43 17.54 5.10 -1.93
CA ASP A 43 18.15 5.27 -0.60
C ASP A 43 18.00 6.68 -0.03
N GLN A 44 17.33 7.57 -0.76
CA GLN A 44 17.01 8.96 -0.39
C GLN A 44 15.51 9.26 -0.62
N ALA A 45 14.64 8.27 -0.39
CA ALA A 45 13.19 8.45 -0.32
C ALA A 45 12.75 8.63 1.14
N TYR A 46 12.01 9.70 1.43
CA TYR A 46 11.64 10.09 2.79
C TYR A 46 10.13 10.20 2.94
N ALA A 47 9.63 9.84 4.12
CA ALA A 47 8.26 10.13 4.54
C ALA A 47 7.99 11.65 4.47
N VAL A 48 6.79 12.03 4.06
CA VAL A 48 6.38 13.43 3.94
C VAL A 48 5.94 14.01 5.28
N ALA A 49 5.43 13.17 6.17
CA ALA A 49 5.10 13.54 7.54
C ALA A 49 5.07 12.29 8.44
N HIS A 50 4.82 12.49 9.73
CA HIS A 50 4.60 11.40 10.66
C HIS A 50 3.37 11.71 11.50
N LYS A 51 2.31 10.90 11.56
CA LYS A 51 2.27 9.45 11.36
C LYS A 51 2.00 9.00 9.92
N SER A 52 1.84 7.70 9.71
CA SER A 52 1.72 7.03 8.41
C SER A 52 0.60 7.57 7.51
N GLN A 53 -0.57 7.95 8.06
CA GLN A 53 -1.72 8.37 7.25
C GLN A 53 -1.41 9.48 6.22
N PRO A 54 -0.76 10.60 6.59
CA PRO A 54 -0.24 11.58 5.63
C PRO A 54 0.57 11.00 4.47
N ASP A 55 1.42 10.00 4.71
CA ASP A 55 2.24 9.38 3.65
C ASP A 55 1.37 8.57 2.68
N TYR A 56 0.37 7.83 3.19
CA TYR A 56 -0.60 7.13 2.34
C TYR A 56 -1.41 8.11 1.49
N PHE A 57 -1.78 9.28 2.03
CA PHE A 57 -2.47 10.32 1.25
C PHE A 57 -1.55 10.93 0.20
N ALA A 58 -0.30 11.23 0.55
CA ALA A 58 0.66 11.78 -0.40
C ALA A 58 0.96 10.80 -1.55
N LEU A 59 1.03 9.50 -1.27
CA LEU A 59 1.20 8.49 -2.30
C LEU A 59 -0.05 8.36 -3.19
N PHE A 60 -1.25 8.44 -2.61
CA PHE A 60 -2.51 8.20 -3.32
C PHE A 60 -3.06 9.43 -4.08
N ALA A 61 -2.88 10.63 -3.53
CA ALA A 61 -3.45 11.88 -4.04
C ALA A 61 -2.40 12.98 -4.31
N GLY A 62 -1.11 12.73 -4.02
CA GLY A 62 -0.04 13.72 -4.23
C GLY A 62 -0.01 14.85 -3.19
N THR A 63 -0.84 14.79 -2.15
CA THR A 63 -0.95 15.76 -1.06
C THR A 63 -1.28 15.05 0.25
N THR A 64 -0.98 15.67 1.40
CA THR A 64 -1.37 15.13 2.71
C THR A 64 -2.80 15.52 3.11
N GLU A 65 -3.54 16.21 2.24
CA GLU A 65 -4.85 16.83 2.54
C GLU A 65 -4.82 17.78 3.75
N GLY A 66 -3.67 18.43 3.95
CA GLY A 66 -3.45 19.33 5.08
C GLY A 66 -3.20 18.61 6.41
N LEU A 67 -3.19 17.28 6.43
CA LEU A 67 -2.78 16.52 7.60
C LEU A 67 -1.28 16.69 7.80
N SER A 68 -0.92 17.09 9.01
CA SER A 68 0.47 17.25 9.43
C SER A 68 0.75 16.38 10.64
N GLY A 69 2.01 16.04 10.81
CA GLY A 69 2.43 15.16 11.88
C GLY A 69 2.30 15.69 13.31
N GLY A 70 2.04 16.99 13.45
CA GLY A 70 1.96 17.68 14.73
C GLY A 70 0.52 17.97 15.15
N GLY A 71 -0.18 16.99 15.72
CA GLY A 71 -1.30 17.24 16.62
C GLY A 71 -2.69 17.50 16.00
N GLN A 72 -2.85 17.43 14.68
CA GLN A 72 -4.16 17.07 14.12
C GLN A 72 -4.34 15.56 14.25
N ALA A 73 -5.58 15.08 14.24
CA ALA A 73 -5.94 13.67 14.40
C ALA A 73 -5.41 12.81 13.23
N THR A 74 -4.10 12.66 13.15
CA THR A 74 -3.41 11.65 12.36
C THR A 74 -3.84 10.30 12.92
N ASP A 75 -4.29 9.42 12.04
CA ASP A 75 -4.97 8.15 12.35
C ASP A 75 -6.49 8.26 12.55
N ALA A 76 -7.13 9.38 12.22
CA ALA A 76 -8.58 9.46 12.20
C ALA A 76 -9.17 8.81 10.94
N CYS A 77 -10.28 8.09 11.09
CA CYS A 77 -11.13 7.83 9.93
C CYS A 77 -11.98 9.06 9.65
N ARG A 78 -12.00 9.50 8.38
CA ARG A 78 -12.63 10.75 7.95
C ARG A 78 -12.06 11.95 8.71
N PRO A 79 -10.77 12.26 8.52
CA PRO A 79 -10.17 13.45 9.12
C PRO A 79 -10.85 14.73 8.57
N PRO A 80 -10.62 15.90 9.21
CA PRO A 80 -11.26 17.15 8.80
C PRO A 80 -11.06 17.46 7.30
N GLY A 81 -12.17 17.68 6.60
CA GLY A 81 -12.18 17.92 5.15
C GLY A 81 -12.59 16.70 4.32
N ALA A 82 -12.57 15.50 4.89
CA ALA A 82 -13.08 14.30 4.21
C ALA A 82 -14.62 14.36 4.02
N PRO A 83 -15.17 13.72 2.96
CA PRO A 83 -14.42 13.00 1.94
C PRO A 83 -13.73 13.94 0.95
N TYR A 84 -12.49 13.61 0.60
CA TYR A 84 -11.69 14.33 -0.38
C TYR A 84 -12.01 13.87 -1.81
N GLN A 85 -11.36 14.52 -2.77
CA GLN A 85 -11.37 14.17 -4.20
C GLN A 85 -10.00 14.48 -4.80
N GLY A 86 -9.73 13.94 -5.98
CA GLY A 86 -8.48 14.22 -6.71
C GLY A 86 -7.39 13.23 -6.38
N ASP A 87 -7.70 11.94 -6.48
CA ASP A 87 -6.72 10.87 -6.28
C ASP A 87 -6.32 10.17 -7.60
N ILE A 88 -5.31 9.29 -7.50
CA ILE A 88 -4.79 8.53 -8.63
C ILE A 88 -5.82 7.55 -9.21
N ALA A 89 -6.72 7.00 -8.41
CA ALA A 89 -7.74 6.07 -8.88
C ALA A 89 -8.76 6.80 -9.76
N ALA A 90 -9.30 7.92 -9.27
CA ALA A 90 -10.23 8.77 -10.01
C ALA A 90 -9.59 9.31 -11.30
N THR A 91 -8.31 9.72 -11.23
CA THR A 91 -7.55 10.20 -12.39
C THR A 91 -7.36 9.09 -13.44
N ALA A 92 -7.02 7.87 -13.01
CA ALA A 92 -6.86 6.73 -13.89
C ALA A 92 -8.20 6.37 -14.57
N ILE A 93 -9.27 6.26 -13.80
CA ILE A 93 -10.61 5.94 -14.30
C ILE A 93 -11.11 6.98 -15.30
N ALA A 94 -10.94 8.27 -15.00
CA ALA A 94 -11.30 9.36 -15.91
C ALA A 94 -10.51 9.32 -17.22
N SER A 95 -9.31 8.73 -17.20
CA SER A 95 -8.45 8.54 -18.37
C SER A 95 -8.72 7.23 -19.13
N GLY A 96 -9.73 6.46 -18.72
CA GLY A 96 -10.08 5.17 -19.33
C GLY A 96 -9.22 3.99 -18.88
N LEU A 97 -8.44 4.16 -17.81
CA LEU A 97 -7.65 3.10 -17.18
C LEU A 97 -8.43 2.47 -16.03
N THR A 98 -8.02 1.27 -15.62
CA THR A 98 -8.61 0.55 -14.49
C THR A 98 -7.78 0.71 -13.22
N PHE A 99 -8.47 0.68 -12.08
CA PHE A 99 -7.86 0.73 -10.76
C PHE A 99 -8.40 -0.42 -9.90
N ALA A 100 -7.53 -1.03 -9.10
CA ALA A 100 -7.91 -1.98 -8.07
C ALA A 100 -7.13 -1.71 -6.78
N ALA A 101 -7.73 -2.00 -5.63
CA ALA A 101 -7.06 -1.99 -4.35
C ALA A 101 -7.44 -3.24 -3.56
N TYR A 102 -6.43 -3.92 -3.03
CA TYR A 102 -6.53 -5.16 -2.30
C TYR A 102 -6.06 -4.93 -0.87
N VAL A 103 -6.94 -5.26 0.08
CA VAL A 103 -6.69 -5.10 1.51
C VAL A 103 -6.74 -6.47 2.16
N GLU A 104 -5.63 -6.88 2.76
CA GLU A 104 -5.50 -8.19 3.40
C GLU A 104 -6.47 -8.34 4.58
N ASP A 105 -7.20 -9.44 4.71
CA ASP A 105 -8.15 -9.64 5.81
C ASP A 105 -9.16 -8.49 6.00
N LYS A 106 -9.56 -7.86 4.89
CA LYS A 106 -10.53 -6.77 4.91
C LYS A 106 -11.85 -7.24 5.51
N ILE A 107 -12.16 -6.74 6.71
CA ILE A 107 -13.44 -7.04 7.35
C ILE A 107 -14.58 -6.31 6.59
N PRO A 108 -15.71 -6.98 6.28
CA PRO A 108 -16.90 -6.33 5.73
C PRO A 108 -17.44 -5.25 6.68
N GLY A 109 -17.72 -4.05 6.16
CA GLY A 109 -18.25 -2.95 6.95
C GLY A 109 -17.70 -1.59 6.52
N ASN A 110 -18.02 -0.55 7.29
CA ASN A 110 -17.38 0.75 7.13
C ASN A 110 -15.94 0.62 7.65
N ALA A 111 -14.96 0.97 6.81
CA ALA A 111 -13.56 0.91 7.20
C ALA A 111 -13.21 1.77 8.42
N CYS A 112 -14.06 2.76 8.75
CA CYS A 112 -13.95 3.54 9.98
C CYS A 112 -14.34 2.80 11.26
N ASP A 113 -15.04 1.67 11.16
CA ASP A 113 -15.55 0.92 12.30
C ASP A 113 -14.57 -0.21 12.71
N TYR A 114 -13.39 -0.29 12.08
CA TYR A 114 -12.37 -1.26 12.44
C TYR A 114 -11.86 -0.99 13.87
N PRO A 115 -11.73 -2.03 14.72
CA PRO A 115 -11.22 -1.88 16.07
C PRO A 115 -9.87 -1.16 16.05
N LYS A 116 -9.62 -0.23 16.98
CA LYS A 116 -8.29 0.40 17.12
C LYS A 116 -7.28 -0.49 17.84
N ASN A 117 -7.71 -1.51 18.60
CA ASN A 117 -6.86 -2.48 19.28
C ASN A 117 -7.53 -3.86 19.23
N ASP A 118 -6.74 -4.92 19.17
CA ASP A 118 -7.21 -6.31 19.21
C ASP A 118 -7.39 -6.81 20.66
N PRO A 119 -8.53 -7.44 20.99
CA PRO A 119 -8.58 -8.51 21.98
C PRO A 119 -8.08 -9.84 21.37
N ALA A 120 -6.76 -10.00 21.27
CA ALA A 120 -6.02 -11.23 20.94
C ALA A 120 -6.67 -12.22 19.93
N GLY A 121 -6.25 -12.16 18.66
CA GLY A 121 -6.24 -13.31 17.76
C GLY A 121 -6.78 -13.11 16.34
N THR A 122 -7.09 -11.89 15.90
CA THR A 122 -7.56 -11.64 14.52
C THR A 122 -6.65 -10.63 13.79
N PRO A 123 -6.25 -10.88 12.53
CA PRO A 123 -5.46 -9.94 11.76
C PRO A 123 -6.12 -8.55 11.67
N TYR A 124 -5.29 -7.53 11.84
CA TYR A 124 -5.68 -6.16 12.16
C TYR A 124 -5.50 -5.28 10.91
N GLN A 125 -6.61 -4.85 10.31
CA GLN A 125 -6.63 -3.82 9.28
C GLN A 125 -6.92 -2.45 9.86
N VAL A 126 -6.21 -1.44 9.38
CA VAL A 126 -6.37 -0.07 9.85
C VAL A 126 -6.74 0.86 8.72
N ASN A 127 -7.80 1.62 8.96
CA ASN A 127 -8.32 2.63 8.03
C ASN A 127 -7.24 3.65 7.62
N ARG A 128 -6.25 3.92 8.48
CA ARG A 128 -5.15 4.85 8.21
C ARG A 128 -4.21 4.40 7.08
N HIS A 129 -4.20 3.11 6.72
CA HIS A 129 -3.37 2.56 5.64
C HIS A 129 -4.17 2.31 4.34
N THR A 130 -5.46 2.63 4.35
CA THR A 130 -6.38 2.45 3.21
C THR A 130 -6.90 3.82 2.77
N PRO A 131 -6.11 4.62 2.04
CA PRO A 131 -6.40 6.05 1.84
C PRO A 131 -7.77 6.30 1.23
N TRP A 132 -8.18 5.50 0.24
CA TRP A 132 -9.46 5.58 -0.48
C TRP A 132 -10.71 5.63 0.39
N VAL A 133 -10.68 5.15 1.65
CA VAL A 133 -11.84 5.23 2.56
C VAL A 133 -12.20 6.68 2.95
N ASN A 134 -11.30 7.62 2.67
CA ASN A 134 -11.47 9.05 2.92
C ASN A 134 -11.73 9.85 1.63
N PHE A 135 -11.88 9.20 0.48
CA PHE A 135 -12.12 9.83 -0.82
C PHE A 135 -13.50 9.44 -1.34
N SER A 136 -14.18 10.36 -2.02
CA SER A 136 -15.56 10.17 -2.49
C SER A 136 -15.66 9.68 -3.94
N ASP A 137 -14.56 9.76 -4.66
CA ASP A 137 -14.38 9.53 -6.09
C ASP A 137 -13.73 8.18 -6.42
N VAL A 138 -13.49 7.34 -5.40
CA VAL A 138 -13.03 5.95 -5.57
C VAL A 138 -14.23 5.00 -5.59
N PRO A 139 -14.47 4.25 -6.69
CA PRO A 139 -15.58 3.30 -6.74
C PRO A 139 -15.38 2.17 -5.73
N ALA A 140 -16.41 1.90 -4.91
CA ALA A 140 -16.37 0.79 -3.96
C ALA A 140 -16.15 -0.58 -4.63
N SER A 141 -16.53 -0.72 -5.91
CA SER A 141 -16.30 -1.93 -6.71
C SER A 141 -14.83 -2.20 -7.05
N ALA A 142 -13.95 -1.21 -6.90
CA ALA A 142 -12.51 -1.34 -7.10
C ALA A 142 -11.76 -1.79 -5.83
N ILE A 143 -12.46 -1.90 -4.69
CA ILE A 143 -11.85 -2.24 -3.41
C ILE A 143 -12.20 -3.68 -3.04
N HIS A 144 -11.18 -4.51 -2.95
CA HIS A 144 -11.28 -5.95 -2.79
C HIS A 144 -10.67 -6.41 -1.46
N GLU A 145 -11.24 -7.48 -0.93
CA GLU A 145 -10.54 -8.28 0.08
C GLU A 145 -9.42 -9.07 -0.59
N TRP A 146 -8.31 -9.19 0.13
CA TRP A 146 -7.16 -9.97 -0.31
C TRP A 146 -6.92 -11.12 0.67
N PRO A 147 -7.04 -12.37 0.21
CA PRO A 147 -6.70 -13.51 1.05
C PRO A 147 -5.21 -13.54 1.38
N ILE A 148 -4.88 -13.87 2.63
CA ILE A 148 -3.51 -13.95 3.15
C ILE A 148 -2.58 -14.70 2.20
N GLN A 149 -1.42 -14.10 1.94
CA GLN A 149 -0.31 -14.69 1.20
C GLN A 149 -0.64 -15.21 -0.21
N THR A 150 -1.67 -14.66 -0.87
CA THR A 150 -2.01 -15.01 -2.25
C THR A 150 -1.56 -13.93 -3.24
N VAL A 151 -1.39 -14.27 -4.52
CA VAL A 151 -1.25 -13.25 -5.57
C VAL A 151 -2.67 -12.83 -5.99
N PRO A 152 -3.06 -11.55 -5.82
CA PRO A 152 -4.38 -11.08 -6.24
C PRO A 152 -4.44 -10.93 -7.78
N ASP A 153 -5.61 -10.57 -8.32
CA ASP A 153 -5.72 -10.23 -9.74
C ASP A 153 -5.09 -8.85 -9.99
N LEU A 154 -3.97 -8.87 -10.73
CA LEU A 154 -3.14 -7.70 -11.06
C LEU A 154 -3.46 -7.12 -12.45
N SER A 155 -4.57 -7.52 -13.08
CA SER A 155 -4.95 -7.06 -14.43
C SER A 155 -5.42 -5.61 -14.50
N ALA A 156 -5.60 -4.92 -13.37
CA ALA A 156 -5.87 -3.48 -13.38
C ALA A 156 -4.62 -2.70 -13.82
N ASN A 157 -4.80 -1.54 -14.46
CA ASN A 157 -3.66 -0.71 -14.86
C ASN A 157 -2.89 -0.19 -13.63
N ILE A 158 -3.59 0.07 -12.52
CA ILE A 158 -2.99 0.44 -11.24
C ILE A 158 -3.61 -0.42 -10.14
N THR A 159 -2.77 -1.14 -9.40
CA THR A 159 -3.19 -2.04 -8.32
C THR A 159 -2.47 -1.69 -7.02
N PHE A 160 -3.20 -1.34 -5.96
CA PHE A 160 -2.63 -1.14 -4.63
C PHE A 160 -2.80 -2.38 -3.76
N LEU A 161 -1.74 -2.82 -3.09
CA LEU A 161 -1.72 -3.96 -2.17
C LEU A 161 -1.38 -3.50 -0.76
N ILE A 162 -2.30 -3.68 0.18
CA ILE A 162 -2.15 -3.28 1.59
C ILE A 162 -2.19 -4.52 2.48
N PRO A 163 -1.02 -5.03 2.90
CA PRO A 163 -0.95 -6.09 3.89
C PRO A 163 -1.52 -5.61 5.23
N ASN A 164 -1.94 -6.56 6.05
CA ASN A 164 -2.38 -6.28 7.41
C ASN A 164 -1.19 -5.80 8.27
N GLN A 165 -1.48 -5.36 9.50
CA GLN A 165 -0.49 -4.78 10.40
C GLN A 165 0.60 -5.74 10.90
N MET A 166 0.34 -7.05 10.86
CA MET A 166 1.35 -8.05 11.15
C MET A 166 2.25 -8.23 9.92
N ASP A 167 1.65 -8.41 8.75
CA ASP A 167 2.36 -8.72 7.52
C ASP A 167 3.14 -7.52 6.96
N ASN A 168 2.70 -6.29 7.21
CA ASN A 168 3.40 -5.05 6.83
C ASN A 168 4.54 -4.64 7.79
N SER A 169 4.82 -5.43 8.85
CA SER A 169 5.80 -5.17 9.92
C SER A 169 5.50 -4.03 10.90
N HIS A 170 4.28 -3.47 10.95
CA HIS A 170 3.95 -2.44 11.96
C HIS A 170 3.90 -3.04 13.37
N ASP A 171 3.17 -4.15 13.54
CA ASP A 171 2.93 -4.80 14.84
C ASP A 171 3.72 -6.12 15.00
N SER A 172 4.62 -6.39 14.06
CA SER A 172 5.46 -7.58 14.02
C SER A 172 6.94 -7.22 13.81
N SER A 173 7.79 -8.25 13.71
CA SER A 173 9.22 -8.04 13.44
C SER A 173 9.49 -7.87 11.94
N LEU A 174 10.60 -7.18 11.59
CA LEU A 174 11.11 -7.13 10.21
C LEU A 174 11.22 -8.51 9.56
N ALA A 175 11.63 -9.53 10.30
CA ALA A 175 11.75 -10.89 9.78
C ALA A 175 10.38 -11.52 9.44
N PHE A 176 9.31 -11.12 10.15
CA PHE A 176 7.96 -11.59 9.89
C PHE A 176 7.44 -11.00 8.57
N GLY A 177 7.50 -9.67 8.40
CA GLY A 177 7.10 -9.05 7.13
C GLY A 177 8.00 -9.41 5.96
N ASP A 178 9.30 -9.65 6.19
CA ASP A 178 10.17 -10.17 5.13
C ASP A 178 9.78 -11.58 4.68
N SER A 179 9.35 -12.44 5.63
CA SER A 179 8.81 -13.77 5.30
C SER A 179 7.51 -13.68 4.51
N TYR A 180 6.65 -12.72 4.86
CA TYR A 180 5.44 -12.41 4.10
C TYR A 180 5.77 -11.98 2.66
N LEU A 181 6.70 -11.04 2.48
CA LEU A 181 7.16 -10.61 1.15
C LEU A 181 7.74 -11.77 0.35
N ALA A 182 8.55 -12.62 0.98
CA ALA A 182 9.13 -13.81 0.35
C ALA A 182 8.07 -14.81 -0.13
N ALA A 183 6.89 -14.84 0.49
CA ALA A 183 5.79 -15.71 0.10
C ALA A 183 4.99 -15.16 -1.08
N VAL A 184 4.75 -13.85 -1.12
CA VAL A 184 3.81 -13.21 -2.07
C VAL A 184 4.51 -12.62 -3.30
N VAL A 185 5.60 -11.88 -3.08
CA VAL A 185 6.24 -11.07 -4.13
C VAL A 185 6.78 -11.89 -5.31
N PRO A 186 7.33 -13.11 -5.15
CA PRO A 186 7.76 -13.90 -6.30
C PRO A 186 6.66 -14.12 -7.34
N GLY A 187 5.41 -14.28 -6.89
CA GLY A 187 4.26 -14.46 -7.77
C GLY A 187 3.84 -13.18 -8.49
N ILE A 188 3.93 -12.03 -7.80
CA ILE A 188 3.71 -10.71 -8.41
C ILE A 188 4.75 -10.43 -9.49
N VAL A 189 6.04 -10.61 -9.16
CA VAL A 189 7.16 -10.42 -10.11
C VAL A 189 7.03 -11.33 -11.33
N ALA A 190 6.58 -12.58 -11.16
CA ALA A 190 6.34 -13.49 -12.27
C ALA A 190 5.17 -13.05 -13.16
N TYR A 191 4.11 -12.50 -12.56
CA TYR A 191 3.00 -11.91 -13.30
C TYR A 191 3.47 -10.72 -14.14
N ASP A 192 4.16 -9.76 -13.51
CA ASP A 192 4.64 -8.55 -14.18
C ASP A 192 5.58 -8.85 -15.35
N ALA A 193 6.50 -9.81 -15.18
CA ALA A 193 7.41 -10.23 -16.22
C ALA A 193 6.71 -10.80 -17.48
N SER A 194 5.49 -11.32 -17.34
CA SER A 194 4.70 -11.89 -18.44
C SER A 194 3.60 -10.96 -18.99
N HIS A 195 3.28 -9.89 -18.27
CA HIS A 195 2.20 -8.95 -18.60
C HIS A 195 2.67 -7.50 -18.77
N ASN A 196 3.98 -7.28 -18.97
CA ASN A 196 4.56 -5.93 -19.10
C ASN A 196 4.21 -5.05 -17.88
N GLY A 197 4.27 -5.65 -16.69
CA GLY A 197 3.95 -5.02 -15.42
C GLY A 197 5.17 -4.45 -14.71
N LEU A 198 4.90 -3.67 -13.66
CA LEU A 198 5.89 -3.09 -12.75
C LEU A 198 5.36 -3.20 -11.31
N LEU A 199 6.22 -3.63 -10.38
CA LEU A 199 6.02 -3.56 -8.94
C LEU A 199 6.95 -2.52 -8.31
#